data_AF-A0A8H7Y6S6-F1
#
_entry.id   AF-A0A8H7Y6S6-F1
#
_cell.length_a   1.000
_cell.length_b   1.000
_cell.length_c   1.000
_cell.angle_alpha   90.00
_cell.angle_beta   90.00
_cell.angle_gamma   90.00
#
_symmetry.space_group_name_H-M   'P 1'
#
loop_
_entity.id
_entity.type
_entity.pdbx_description
1 polymer ?
#
loop_
_entity_poly.entity_id
_entity_poly.type
_entity_poly.pdbx_seq_one_letter_code
_entity_poly.pdbx_strand_id
1 'polypeptide(L)'
;MSTNPAISTTKLILMHASLAYLTDEIRTIDDIIHYPSSTGKPCLPNEILLMIRGWLFPSMTAQFMRQSVSALEAYEYSLCEMLCSDCLAYNVDIYGPDIWNWEQFSCACTPAGNEDPHGHRRARINGTYKQERHDCEQTINWKTIPDSILLDEKHFADPEDWLESYLSKEAGRMISRIGRRGRQHLLPGFSEYCRRSPSVNIWEVVGFVLRELDCEALVGADRGHFHAERDIVQVIPLKHHTSPEMDCLSIESEPSITQEDLDWRAQAALHLAGRDMGLSLKYPETAGFEATGTRRPFVNPKFTRRLCWPTVSHSKYPGSSKDMMDALGMLRTLTSLAGACLTLPITCATLVLTILCFYSKRPLRIF
;
A
#
# COMPACT_ATOMS: atom_id res chain seq x y z
N MET A 1 30.16 -21.43 8.16
CA MET A 1 29.62 -20.07 8.28
C MET A 1 28.17 -20.21 8.72
N SER A 2 27.83 -19.79 9.94
CA SER A 2 26.44 -19.83 10.41
C SER A 2 25.64 -18.79 9.62
N THR A 3 24.57 -19.20 8.95
CA THR A 3 23.68 -18.26 8.28
C THR A 3 22.74 -17.72 9.36
N ASN A 4 22.79 -16.40 9.61
CA ASN A 4 21.85 -15.79 10.53
C ASN A 4 20.43 -16.01 9.96
N PRO A 5 19.46 -16.44 10.79
CA PRO A 5 18.10 -16.61 10.31
C PRO A 5 17.58 -15.24 9.85
N ALA A 6 16.93 -15.22 8.69
CA ALA A 6 16.42 -13.99 8.08
C ALA A 6 15.15 -14.29 7.27
N ILE A 7 14.25 -13.31 7.20
CA ILE A 7 13.09 -13.34 6.32
C ILE A 7 13.36 -12.38 5.16
N SER A 8 13.39 -12.91 3.94
CA SER A 8 13.46 -12.09 2.73
C SER A 8 12.07 -11.65 2.31
N THR A 9 11.88 -10.36 2.11
CA THR A 9 10.63 -9.77 1.60
C THR A 9 10.96 -8.61 0.66
N THR A 10 9.97 -8.02 -0.01
CA THR A 10 10.20 -6.82 -0.84
C THR A 10 10.02 -5.55 -0.03
N LYS A 11 10.73 -4.46 -0.39
CA LYS A 11 10.52 -3.12 0.19
C LYS A 11 9.05 -2.73 0.19
N LEU A 12 8.39 -2.95 -0.95
CA LEU A 12 6.97 -2.70 -1.16
C LEU A 12 6.11 -3.39 -0.10
N ILE A 13 6.26 -4.72 0.06
CA ILE A 13 5.48 -5.49 1.04
C ILE A 13 5.74 -4.98 2.44
N LEU A 14 7.00 -4.76 2.79
CA LEU A 14 7.38 -4.33 4.13
C LEU A 14 6.79 -2.96 4.50
N MET A 15 6.91 -1.95 3.63
CA MET A 15 6.36 -0.62 3.90
C MET A 15 4.83 -0.64 4.07
N HIS A 16 4.12 -1.37 3.20
CA HIS A 16 2.66 -1.48 3.29
C HIS A 16 2.20 -2.29 4.51
N ALA A 17 2.92 -3.36 4.86
CA ALA A 17 2.66 -4.14 6.06
C ALA A 17 2.86 -3.30 7.33
N SER A 18 3.91 -2.47 7.38
CA SER A 18 4.12 -1.55 8.51
C SER A 18 3.01 -0.50 8.64
N LEU A 19 2.51 0.05 7.53
CA LEU A 19 1.33 0.93 7.57
C LEU A 19 0.07 0.18 8.04
N ALA A 20 -0.15 -1.05 7.57
CA ALA A 20 -1.26 -1.89 8.00
C ALA A 20 -1.22 -2.19 9.51
N TYR A 21 -0.03 -2.44 10.05
CA TYR A 21 0.18 -2.64 11.49
C TYR A 21 -0.27 -1.44 12.33
N LEU A 22 -0.06 -0.22 11.82
CA LEU A 22 -0.43 1.02 12.52
C LEU A 22 -1.91 1.37 12.45
N THR A 23 -2.72 0.64 11.69
CA THR A 23 -4.15 0.92 11.55
C THR A 23 -4.90 0.77 12.86
N ASP A 24 -5.97 1.55 13.04
CA ASP A 24 -6.77 1.51 14.25
C ASP A 24 -7.44 0.14 14.44
N GLU A 25 -7.78 -0.53 13.34
CA GLU A 25 -8.44 -1.82 13.33
C GLU A 25 -7.51 -2.92 13.87
N ILE A 26 -6.27 -3.00 13.38
CA ILE A 26 -5.28 -3.98 13.87
C ILE A 26 -4.94 -3.70 15.32
N ARG A 27 -4.65 -2.43 15.66
CA ARG A 27 -4.30 -2.06 17.03
C ARG A 27 -5.43 -2.31 18.02
N THR A 28 -6.68 -2.07 17.62
CA THR A 28 -7.83 -2.36 18.50
C THR A 28 -7.96 -3.86 18.76
N ILE A 29 -7.72 -4.70 17.75
CA ILE A 29 -7.71 -6.16 17.95
C ILE A 29 -6.55 -6.57 18.86
N ASP A 30 -5.36 -6.03 18.63
CA ASP A 30 -4.18 -6.31 19.45
C ASP A 30 -4.39 -5.88 20.91
N ASP A 31 -5.01 -4.73 21.15
CA ASP A 31 -5.38 -4.27 22.49
C ASP A 31 -6.37 -5.24 23.18
N ILE A 32 -7.36 -5.76 22.45
CA ILE A 32 -8.34 -6.72 22.99
C ILE A 32 -7.65 -8.05 23.34
N ILE A 33 -6.69 -8.49 22.53
CA ILE A 33 -5.94 -9.74 22.75
C ILE A 33 -5.01 -9.62 23.98
N HIS A 34 -4.28 -8.51 24.10
CA HIS A 34 -3.29 -8.33 25.17
C HIS A 34 -3.92 -7.89 26.49
N TYR A 35 -5.02 -7.14 26.43
CA TYR A 35 -5.72 -6.62 27.60
C TYR A 35 -7.17 -7.11 27.59
N PRO A 36 -7.41 -8.42 27.80
CA PRO A 36 -8.76 -8.94 27.93
C PRO A 36 -9.44 -8.16 29.05
N SER A 37 -10.55 -7.50 28.69
CA SER A 37 -11.21 -6.52 29.56
C SER A 37 -11.45 -7.12 30.95
N SER A 38 -10.81 -6.54 31.97
CA SER A 38 -11.02 -6.90 33.38
C SER A 38 -12.45 -6.61 33.87
N THR A 39 -13.26 -5.97 33.02
CA THR A 39 -14.62 -5.48 33.33
C THR A 39 -15.72 -6.54 33.21
N GLY A 40 -15.38 -7.83 33.15
CA GLY A 40 -16.34 -8.93 33.22
C GLY A 40 -17.29 -9.05 32.02
N LYS A 41 -17.02 -8.34 30.91
CA LYS A 41 -17.75 -8.51 29.65
C LYS A 41 -17.24 -9.76 28.94
N PRO A 42 -18.14 -10.58 28.35
CA PRO A 42 -17.71 -11.72 27.55
C PRO A 42 -16.94 -11.22 26.33
N CYS A 43 -15.64 -11.53 26.28
CA CYS A 43 -14.83 -11.39 25.08
C CYS A 43 -14.86 -12.69 24.28
N LEU A 44 -14.61 -12.59 22.97
CA LEU A 44 -14.37 -13.75 22.13
C LEU A 44 -13.12 -14.50 22.63
N PRO A 45 -13.05 -15.83 22.47
CA PRO A 45 -11.82 -16.59 22.74
C PRO A 45 -10.64 -16.05 21.93
N ASN A 46 -9.44 -16.09 22.51
CA ASN A 46 -8.23 -15.56 21.89
C ASN A 46 -7.92 -16.21 20.54
N GLU A 47 -8.25 -17.49 20.38
CA GLU A 47 -8.08 -18.22 19.13
C GLU A 47 -8.88 -17.58 18.00
N ILE A 48 -10.12 -17.16 18.29
CA ILE A 48 -10.98 -16.49 17.31
C ILE A 48 -10.44 -15.09 17.00
N LEU A 49 -9.98 -14.35 18.00
CA LEU A 49 -9.38 -13.03 17.79
C LEU A 49 -8.09 -13.11 16.95
N LEU A 50 -7.23 -14.09 17.21
CA LEU A 50 -6.02 -14.35 16.42
C LEU A 50 -6.36 -14.76 14.99
N MET A 51 -7.43 -15.55 14.78
CA MET A 51 -7.92 -15.85 13.43
C MET A 51 -8.38 -14.57 12.72
N ILE A 52 -9.21 -13.74 13.36
CA ILE A 52 -9.69 -12.47 12.79
C ILE A 52 -8.49 -11.59 12.43
N ARG A 53 -7.53 -11.43 13.35
CA ARG A 53 -6.28 -10.69 13.13
C ARG A 53 -5.53 -11.21 11.90
N GLY A 54 -5.37 -12.54 11.80
CA GLY A 54 -4.67 -13.20 10.69
C GLY A 54 -5.32 -13.00 9.32
N TRP A 55 -6.64 -12.78 9.25
CA TRP A 55 -7.34 -12.42 8.01
C TRP A 55 -7.35 -10.91 7.73
N LEU A 56 -7.51 -10.11 8.79
CA LEU A 56 -7.62 -8.67 8.67
C LEU A 56 -6.31 -8.05 8.20
N PHE A 57 -5.18 -8.47 8.78
CA PHE A 57 -3.89 -7.87 8.49
C PHE A 57 -3.51 -7.97 7.00
N PRO A 58 -3.49 -9.15 6.36
CA PRO A 58 -3.13 -9.24 4.93
C PRO A 58 -4.12 -8.52 4.03
N SER A 59 -5.40 -8.46 4.43
CA SER A 59 -6.44 -7.72 3.70
C SER A 59 -6.18 -6.22 3.70
N MET A 60 -5.75 -5.66 4.84
CA MET A 60 -5.38 -4.24 4.97
C MET A 60 -4.10 -3.95 4.18
N THR A 61 -3.08 -4.79 4.27
CA THR A 61 -1.85 -4.66 3.47
C THR A 61 -2.16 -4.64 1.97
N ALA A 62 -2.96 -5.60 1.49
CA ALA A 62 -3.38 -5.65 0.08
C ALA A 62 -4.26 -4.47 -0.33
N GLN A 63 -5.04 -3.89 0.59
CA GLN A 63 -5.80 -2.67 0.34
C GLN A 63 -4.86 -1.47 0.16
N PHE A 64 -3.88 -1.28 1.06
CA PHE A 64 -2.93 -0.18 0.92
C PHE A 64 -2.12 -0.30 -0.37
N MET A 65 -1.67 -1.50 -0.74
CA MET A 65 -0.99 -1.72 -2.02
C MET A 65 -1.85 -1.26 -3.21
N ARG A 66 -3.14 -1.65 -3.25
CA ARG A 66 -4.06 -1.21 -4.32
C ARG A 66 -4.27 0.30 -4.31
N GLN A 67 -4.35 0.92 -3.14
CA GLN A 67 -4.47 2.37 -3.02
C GLN A 67 -3.21 3.08 -3.53
N SER A 68 -2.02 2.57 -3.23
CA SER A 68 -0.75 3.11 -3.73
C SER A 68 -0.62 2.98 -5.24
N VAL A 69 -1.02 1.83 -5.83
CA VAL A 69 -1.07 1.68 -7.30
C VAL A 69 -2.02 2.71 -7.91
N SER A 70 -3.23 2.84 -7.37
CA SER A 70 -4.22 3.81 -7.89
C SER A 70 -3.75 5.26 -7.74
N ALA A 71 -3.04 5.57 -6.65
CA ALA A 71 -2.47 6.90 -6.42
C ALA A 71 -1.30 7.18 -7.39
N LEU A 72 -0.49 6.17 -7.71
CA LEU A 72 0.58 6.26 -8.69
C LEU A 72 0.02 6.53 -10.10
N GLU A 73 -0.99 5.77 -10.51
CA GLU A 73 -1.69 5.99 -11.79
C GLU A 73 -2.31 7.39 -11.88
N ALA A 74 -2.90 7.88 -10.78
CA ALA A 74 -3.45 9.23 -10.72
C ALA A 74 -2.36 10.31 -10.82
N TYR A 75 -1.20 10.08 -10.19
CA TYR A 75 -0.05 10.97 -10.28
C TYR A 75 0.51 11.00 -11.70
N GLU A 76 0.75 9.86 -12.33
CA GLU A 76 1.22 9.76 -13.72
C GLU A 76 0.25 10.40 -14.71
N TYR A 77 -1.04 10.20 -14.50
CA TYR A 77 -2.09 10.88 -15.28
C TYR A 77 -2.02 12.40 -15.10
N SER A 78 -1.85 12.89 -13.87
CA SER A 78 -1.71 14.32 -13.60
C SER A 78 -0.48 14.94 -14.26
N LEU A 79 0.63 14.18 -14.30
CA LEU A 79 1.82 14.57 -15.07
C LEU A 79 1.46 14.71 -16.55
N CYS A 80 0.84 13.70 -17.15
CA CYS A 80 0.45 13.74 -18.57
C CYS A 80 -0.48 14.93 -18.90
N GLU A 81 -1.39 15.29 -17.98
CA GLU A 81 -2.29 16.44 -18.16
C GLU A 81 -1.57 17.80 -18.16
N MET A 82 -0.37 17.90 -17.58
CA MET A 82 0.44 19.11 -17.64
C MET A 82 1.05 19.36 -19.04
N LEU A 83 1.07 18.35 -19.90
CA LEU A 83 1.57 18.47 -21.28
C LEU A 83 0.42 18.77 -22.25
N CYS A 84 0.70 19.60 -23.27
CA CYS A 84 -0.22 19.70 -24.40
C CYS A 84 -0.22 18.39 -25.21
N SER A 85 -1.23 18.18 -26.06
CA SER A 85 -1.35 16.95 -26.87
C SER A 85 -0.10 16.66 -27.70
N ASP A 86 0.54 17.71 -28.21
CA ASP A 86 1.65 17.59 -29.15
C ASP A 86 2.95 17.28 -28.39
N CYS A 87 3.18 17.91 -27.23
CA CYS A 87 4.29 17.58 -26.34
C CYS A 87 4.15 16.17 -25.76
N LEU A 88 2.93 15.75 -25.40
CA LEU A 88 2.69 14.39 -24.93
C LEU A 88 3.00 13.37 -26.03
N ALA A 89 2.49 13.58 -27.25
CA ALA A 89 2.77 12.72 -28.39
C ALA A 89 4.28 12.64 -28.69
N TYR A 90 4.96 13.78 -28.71
CA TYR A 90 6.41 13.83 -28.89
C TYR A 90 7.17 13.02 -27.83
N ASN A 91 6.84 13.19 -26.55
CA ASN A 91 7.51 12.45 -25.47
C ASN A 91 7.27 10.94 -25.58
N VAL A 92 6.04 10.53 -25.90
CA VAL A 92 5.71 9.13 -26.13
C VAL A 92 6.47 8.55 -27.34
N ASP A 93 6.63 9.31 -28.41
CA ASP A 93 7.32 8.87 -29.63
C ASP A 93 8.85 8.77 -29.43
N ILE A 94 9.45 9.68 -28.65
CA ILE A 94 10.90 9.74 -28.43
C ILE A 94 11.37 8.86 -27.29
N TYR A 95 10.71 8.94 -26.12
CA TYR A 95 11.12 8.24 -24.90
C TYR A 95 10.31 6.98 -24.63
N GLY A 96 9.21 6.77 -25.35
CA GLY A 96 8.29 5.65 -25.14
C GLY A 96 7.17 5.96 -24.14
N PRO A 97 6.32 4.97 -23.86
CA PRO A 97 5.11 5.14 -23.04
C PRO A 97 5.39 5.27 -21.53
N ASP A 98 6.63 5.03 -21.09
CA ASP A 98 7.02 5.07 -19.69
C ASP A 98 7.51 6.46 -19.29
N ILE A 99 6.64 7.19 -18.58
CA ILE A 99 6.86 8.58 -18.14
C ILE A 99 8.07 8.75 -17.22
N TRP A 100 8.47 7.69 -16.52
CA TRP A 100 9.61 7.72 -15.62
C TRP A 100 10.93 7.85 -16.38
N ASN A 101 10.99 7.34 -17.62
CA ASN A 101 12.18 7.45 -18.48
C ASN A 101 12.26 8.77 -19.26
N TRP A 102 11.29 9.68 -19.13
CA TRP A 102 11.31 10.95 -19.84
C TRP A 102 12.32 11.90 -19.17
N GLU A 103 13.41 12.22 -19.88
CA GLU A 103 14.46 13.12 -19.38
C GLU A 103 14.01 14.58 -19.32
N GLN A 104 13.13 15.00 -20.23
CA GLN A 104 12.65 16.38 -20.35
C GLN A 104 11.15 16.45 -20.11
N PHE A 105 10.77 16.79 -18.88
CA PHE A 105 9.37 16.97 -18.48
C PHE A 105 8.96 18.45 -18.54
N SER A 106 9.17 19.13 -19.66
CA SER A 106 8.76 20.53 -19.81
C SER A 106 7.99 20.75 -21.11
N CYS A 107 6.84 21.40 -21.01
CA CYS A 107 6.04 21.77 -22.16
C CYS A 107 6.64 23.06 -22.75
N ALA A 108 7.38 22.96 -23.87
CA ALA A 108 7.89 24.16 -24.56
C ALA A 108 6.79 25.05 -25.17
N CYS A 109 5.54 24.62 -25.11
CA CYS A 109 4.38 25.37 -25.58
C CYS A 109 3.83 26.36 -24.55
N THR A 110 4.43 26.51 -23.36
CA THR A 110 4.12 27.64 -22.47
C THR A 110 4.67 28.92 -23.10
N PRO A 111 3.81 29.87 -23.53
CA PRO A 111 4.29 31.11 -24.11
C PRO A 111 5.12 31.86 -23.06
N ALA A 112 6.30 32.34 -23.44
CA ALA A 112 7.22 33.09 -22.58
C ALA A 112 6.70 34.51 -22.20
N GLY A 113 5.39 34.73 -22.28
CA GLY A 113 4.72 35.98 -21.95
C GLY A 113 3.31 35.68 -21.46
N ASN A 114 2.75 36.57 -20.63
CA ASN A 114 1.49 36.46 -19.87
C ASN A 114 0.20 36.19 -20.68
N GLU A 115 0.28 35.61 -21.87
CA GLU A 115 -0.88 35.12 -22.60
C GLU A 115 -1.27 33.75 -22.05
N ASP A 116 -2.52 33.65 -21.58
CA ASP A 116 -3.14 32.48 -21.00
C ASP A 116 -2.62 31.16 -21.63
N PRO A 117 -1.97 30.26 -20.87
CA PRO A 117 -1.38 29.01 -21.39
C PRO A 117 -2.41 28.08 -22.05
N HIS A 118 -3.70 28.33 -21.88
CA HIS A 118 -4.76 27.64 -22.62
C HIS A 118 -5.04 28.21 -24.03
N GLY A 119 -4.45 29.36 -24.39
CA GLY A 119 -4.66 30.06 -25.67
C GLY A 119 -4.16 29.29 -26.90
N HIS A 120 -3.04 28.55 -26.79
CA HIS A 120 -2.54 27.71 -27.88
C HIS A 120 -3.48 26.56 -28.24
N ARG A 121 -4.36 26.13 -27.32
CA ARG A 121 -5.34 25.08 -27.58
C ARG A 121 -6.45 25.50 -28.56
N ARG A 122 -6.59 26.80 -28.85
CA ARG A 122 -7.68 27.34 -29.69
C ARG A 122 -7.23 28.07 -30.96
N ALA A 123 -5.96 28.45 -31.07
CA ALA A 123 -5.55 29.47 -32.05
C ALA A 123 -5.29 28.98 -33.49
N ARG A 124 -5.43 27.69 -33.83
CA ARG A 124 -5.04 27.18 -35.16
C ARG A 124 -6.13 26.53 -36.02
N ILE A 125 -7.40 26.71 -35.70
CA ILE A 125 -8.50 26.30 -36.58
C ILE A 125 -9.38 27.51 -36.92
N ASN A 126 -8.81 28.47 -37.65
CA ASN A 126 -9.58 29.50 -38.36
C ASN A 126 -10.26 28.88 -39.58
N GLY A 127 -11.23 28.01 -39.33
CA GLY A 127 -12.02 27.34 -40.35
C GLY A 127 -13.31 26.77 -39.76
N THR A 128 -14.18 27.65 -39.26
CA THR A 128 -15.64 27.41 -39.13
C THR A 128 -16.06 26.03 -38.60
N TYR A 129 -15.48 25.56 -37.49
CA TYR A 129 -16.03 24.39 -36.80
C TYR A 129 -16.93 24.83 -35.66
N LYS A 130 -18.23 24.57 -35.83
CA LYS A 130 -19.25 24.70 -34.79
C LYS A 130 -18.73 24.00 -33.53
N GLN A 131 -18.67 24.77 -32.46
CA GLN A 131 -18.31 24.37 -31.13
C GLN A 131 -19.38 23.43 -30.56
N GLU A 132 -19.38 22.17 -30.99
CA GLU A 132 -20.02 21.09 -30.25
C GLU A 132 -19.20 20.88 -28.98
N ARG A 133 -19.65 21.53 -27.89
CA ARG A 133 -19.29 21.15 -26.53
C ARG A 133 -19.75 19.72 -26.34
N HIS A 134 -18.89 18.77 -26.67
CA HIS A 134 -19.10 17.39 -26.27
C HIS A 134 -18.70 17.29 -24.80
N ASP A 135 -19.72 17.19 -23.95
CA ASP A 135 -19.68 16.91 -22.52
C ASP A 135 -18.97 15.58 -22.23
N CYS A 136 -17.66 15.54 -22.46
CA CYS A 136 -16.78 14.50 -21.93
C CYS A 136 -16.17 15.01 -20.62
N GLU A 137 -17.02 15.50 -19.71
CA GLU A 137 -16.72 15.50 -18.29
C GLU A 137 -16.74 14.05 -17.83
N GLN A 138 -15.68 13.29 -18.11
CA GLN A 138 -15.34 12.20 -17.21
C GLN A 138 -14.95 12.87 -15.89
N THR A 139 -15.94 13.04 -15.02
CA THR A 139 -15.78 13.45 -13.63
C THR A 139 -14.93 12.42 -12.90
N ILE A 140 -13.63 12.42 -13.14
CA ILE A 140 -12.67 12.00 -12.13
C ILE A 140 -12.90 12.99 -11.01
N ASN A 141 -13.52 12.53 -9.92
CA ASN A 141 -13.83 13.36 -8.77
C ASN A 141 -12.51 13.76 -8.09
N TRP A 142 -11.87 14.79 -8.61
CA TRP A 142 -10.61 15.34 -8.11
C TRP A 142 -10.75 15.82 -6.65
N LYS A 143 -11.98 16.07 -6.16
CA LYS A 143 -12.23 16.36 -4.73
C LYS A 143 -11.92 15.19 -3.81
N THR A 144 -11.79 13.96 -4.33
CA THR A 144 -11.33 12.80 -3.56
C THR A 144 -9.82 12.62 -3.59
N ILE A 145 -9.10 13.34 -4.46
CA ILE A 145 -7.64 13.35 -4.47
C ILE A 145 -7.20 14.36 -3.40
N PRO A 146 -6.42 13.94 -2.38
CA PRO A 146 -6.00 14.85 -1.33
C PRO A 146 -5.29 16.08 -1.92
N ASP A 147 -5.72 17.28 -1.52
CA ASP A 147 -5.18 18.60 -1.97
C ASP A 147 -3.64 18.74 -1.81
N SER A 148 -2.97 17.78 -1.17
CA SER A 148 -1.52 17.71 -0.98
C SER A 148 -0.74 17.10 -2.16
N ILE A 149 -1.39 16.70 -3.25
CA ILE A 149 -0.72 16.44 -4.54
C ILE A 149 -0.82 17.73 -5.36
N LEU A 150 -0.33 18.82 -4.78
CA LEU A 150 -0.26 20.09 -5.48
C LEU A 150 0.84 19.93 -6.54
N LEU A 151 0.42 20.08 -7.79
CA LEU A 151 1.17 19.90 -9.04
C LEU A 151 2.43 20.75 -9.03
N ASP A 152 3.50 20.20 -8.49
CA ASP A 152 4.84 20.69 -8.75
C ASP A 152 5.46 19.76 -9.80
N GLU A 153 6.49 20.20 -10.52
CA GLU A 153 7.11 19.53 -11.69
C GLU A 153 7.50 18.05 -11.44
N LYS A 154 8.11 17.32 -12.39
CA LYS A 154 8.57 15.94 -12.14
C LYS A 154 9.63 15.92 -11.00
N HIS A 155 9.18 15.81 -9.74
CA HIS A 155 9.99 15.88 -8.53
C HIS A 155 10.75 14.59 -8.23
N PHE A 156 10.24 13.48 -8.75
CA PHE A 156 10.72 12.14 -8.44
C PHE A 156 11.46 11.57 -9.65
N ALA A 157 12.64 11.00 -9.38
CA ALA A 157 13.45 10.36 -10.41
C ALA A 157 12.81 9.05 -10.90
N ASP A 158 12.20 8.30 -9.98
CA ASP A 158 11.64 6.99 -10.23
C ASP A 158 10.33 6.76 -9.42
N PRO A 159 9.55 5.70 -9.75
CA PRO A 159 8.30 5.42 -9.04
C PRO A 159 8.51 4.91 -7.60
N GLU A 160 9.69 4.40 -7.25
CA GLU A 160 10.00 3.95 -5.88
C GLU A 160 10.12 5.16 -4.95
N ASP A 161 10.89 6.19 -5.34
CA ASP A 161 11.04 7.45 -4.62
C ASP A 161 9.68 8.14 -4.40
N TRP A 162 8.85 8.15 -5.45
CA TRP A 162 7.47 8.66 -5.34
C TRP A 162 6.67 7.87 -4.30
N LEU A 163 6.77 6.54 -4.33
CA LEU A 163 6.04 5.66 -3.43
C LEU A 163 6.48 5.89 -1.98
N GLU A 164 7.79 5.95 -1.73
CA GLU A 164 8.33 6.22 -0.40
C GLU A 164 7.82 7.56 0.13
N SER A 165 7.79 8.60 -0.71
CA SER A 165 7.23 9.91 -0.35
C SER A 165 5.72 9.85 -0.08
N TYR A 166 4.97 9.15 -0.92
CA TYR A 166 3.53 8.95 -0.75
C TYR A 166 3.21 8.22 0.56
N LEU A 167 3.91 7.12 0.84
CA LEU A 167 3.71 6.34 2.07
C LEU A 167 4.20 7.09 3.32
N SER A 168 5.24 7.92 3.20
CA SER A 168 5.71 8.83 4.26
C SER A 168 4.62 9.84 4.64
N LYS A 169 3.93 10.43 3.64
CA LYS A 169 2.78 11.30 3.89
C LYS A 169 1.62 10.54 4.55
N GLU A 170 1.32 9.33 4.09
CA GLU A 170 0.25 8.51 4.69
C GLU A 170 0.57 8.10 6.14
N ALA A 171 1.80 7.69 6.41
CA ALA A 171 2.31 7.45 7.76
C ALA A 171 2.11 8.67 8.66
N GLY A 172 2.53 9.85 8.20
CA GLY A 172 2.33 11.11 8.95
C GLY A 172 0.86 11.38 9.28
N ARG A 173 -0.06 11.10 8.34
CA ARG A 173 -1.51 11.21 8.56
C ARG A 173 -2.00 10.21 9.63
N MET A 174 -1.58 8.95 9.56
CA MET A 174 -1.97 7.92 10.54
C MET A 174 -1.46 8.27 11.94
N ILE A 175 -0.19 8.61 12.08
CA ILE A 175 0.44 8.98 13.35
C ILE A 175 -0.25 10.19 13.98
N SER A 176 -0.58 11.19 13.16
CA SER A 176 -1.34 12.37 13.61
C SER A 176 -2.72 12.01 14.16
N ARG A 177 -3.43 11.05 13.54
CA ARG A 177 -4.73 10.56 14.03
C ARG A 177 -4.59 9.82 15.35
N ILE A 178 -3.56 8.98 15.47
CA ILE A 178 -3.26 8.23 16.68
C ILE A 178 -2.99 9.19 17.85
N GLY A 179 -2.14 10.21 17.63
CA GLY A 179 -1.81 11.19 18.66
C GLY A 179 -3.02 11.95 19.20
N ARG A 180 -4.00 12.28 18.34
CA ARG A 180 -5.24 12.96 18.74
C ARG A 180 -6.16 12.13 19.63
N ARG A 181 -6.10 10.80 19.55
CA ARG A 181 -6.96 9.91 20.37
C ARG A 181 -6.50 9.78 21.82
N GLY A 182 -5.38 10.40 22.20
CA GLY A 182 -4.93 10.43 23.59
C GLY A 182 -4.60 9.06 24.18
N ARG A 183 -4.41 8.03 23.35
CA ARG A 183 -4.03 6.70 23.81
C ARG A 183 -2.55 6.73 24.23
N GLN A 184 -2.35 6.76 25.55
CA GLN A 184 -1.04 6.72 26.21
C GLN A 184 -0.30 5.39 26.02
N HIS A 185 -0.92 4.38 25.41
CA HIS A 185 -0.31 3.07 25.15
C HIS A 185 0.60 3.03 23.92
N LEU A 186 0.83 4.16 23.24
CA LEU A 186 1.94 4.22 22.31
C LEU A 186 3.26 4.08 23.08
N LEU A 187 4.12 3.19 22.62
CA LEU A 187 5.49 3.02 23.12
C LEU A 187 6.13 4.40 23.35
N PRO A 188 6.63 4.68 24.58
CA PRO A 188 7.14 6.00 24.99
C PRO A 188 8.13 6.62 23.99
N GLY A 189 8.92 5.79 23.29
CA GLY A 189 9.91 6.24 22.32
C GLY A 189 9.34 6.84 21.03
N PHE A 190 8.16 6.42 20.57
CA PHE A 190 7.65 6.86 19.27
C PHE A 190 7.07 8.27 19.31
N SER A 191 6.35 8.60 20.39
CA SER A 191 5.74 9.93 20.54
C SER A 191 6.78 11.04 20.64
N GLU A 192 7.94 10.77 21.23
CA GLU A 192 9.00 11.77 21.34
C GLU A 192 9.67 12.02 19.99
N TYR A 193 9.85 10.97 19.20
CA TYR A 193 10.42 11.06 17.87
C TYR A 193 9.54 11.87 16.91
N CYS A 194 8.23 11.56 16.86
CA CYS A 194 7.29 12.27 15.97
C CYS A 194 7.10 13.75 16.31
N ARG A 195 7.41 14.19 17.54
CA ARG A 195 7.35 15.62 17.89
C ARG A 195 8.50 16.43 17.31
N ARG A 196 9.64 15.80 17.03
CA ARG A 196 10.88 16.51 16.63
C ARG A 196 11.04 16.63 15.12
N SER A 197 10.47 15.72 14.33
CA SER A 197 10.60 15.78 12.86
C SER A 197 9.32 16.34 12.20
N PRO A 198 9.44 17.35 11.32
CA PRO A 198 8.30 17.89 10.57
C PRO A 198 7.81 16.92 9.48
N SER A 199 8.61 15.94 9.09
CA SER A 199 8.27 14.91 8.09
C SER A 199 8.62 13.52 8.61
N VAL A 200 7.65 12.62 8.59
CA VAL A 200 7.85 11.21 8.96
C VAL A 200 8.38 10.47 7.74
N ASN A 201 9.53 9.82 7.83
CA ASN A 201 10.01 8.92 6.78
C ASN A 201 9.37 7.53 6.95
N ILE A 202 8.88 6.93 5.86
CA ILE A 202 8.30 5.58 5.89
C ILE A 202 9.25 4.52 6.48
N TRP A 203 10.57 4.64 6.25
CA TRP A 203 11.56 3.73 6.82
C TRP A 203 11.74 3.87 8.33
N GLU A 204 11.47 5.05 8.90
CA GLU A 204 11.44 5.22 10.36
C GLU A 204 10.25 4.47 10.96
N VAL A 205 9.12 4.45 10.25
CA VAL A 205 7.94 3.67 10.61
C VAL A 205 8.21 2.17 10.50
N VAL A 206 8.82 1.71 9.41
CA VAL A 206 9.24 0.31 9.26
C VAL A 206 10.17 -0.10 10.40
N GLY A 207 11.21 0.70 10.67
CA GLY A 207 12.14 0.43 11.76
C GLY A 207 11.47 0.45 13.14
N PHE A 208 10.46 1.30 13.34
CA PHE A 208 9.69 1.31 14.58
C PHE A 208 8.87 0.02 14.75
N VAL A 209 8.08 -0.36 13.75
CA VAL A 209 7.24 -1.57 13.80
C VAL A 209 8.09 -2.82 13.95
N LEU A 210 9.22 -2.92 13.24
CA LEU A 210 10.12 -4.07 13.37
C LEU A 210 10.76 -4.17 14.75
N ARG A 211 11.15 -3.04 15.37
CA ARG A 211 11.69 -3.05 16.74
C ARG A 211 10.67 -3.50 17.79
N GLU A 212 9.38 -3.27 17.56
CA GLU A 212 8.31 -3.81 18.42
C GLU A 212 8.23 -5.34 18.37
N LEU A 213 8.74 -5.93 17.28
CA LEU A 213 8.79 -7.38 17.04
C LEU A 213 10.21 -7.94 17.23
N ASP A 214 11.08 -7.22 17.94
CA ASP A 214 12.51 -7.56 18.15
C ASP A 214 13.25 -7.87 16.84
N CYS A 215 12.97 -7.11 15.79
CA CYS A 215 13.56 -7.24 14.48
C CYS A 215 14.11 -5.91 13.95
N GLU A 216 14.97 -5.99 12.93
CA GLU A 216 15.43 -4.85 12.13
C GLU A 216 15.47 -5.20 10.64
N ALA A 217 15.36 -4.19 9.79
CA ALA A 217 15.47 -4.34 8.34
C ALA A 217 16.90 -4.04 7.90
N LEU A 218 17.51 -4.99 7.20
CA LEU A 218 18.73 -4.79 6.42
C LEU A 218 18.34 -4.58 4.96
N VAL A 219 18.46 -3.33 4.52
CA VAL A 219 18.43 -2.99 3.10
C VAL A 219 19.79 -3.41 2.53
N GLY A 220 19.78 -4.32 1.54
CA GLY A 220 21.01 -4.86 0.97
C GLY A 220 21.95 -3.74 0.53
N ALA A 221 23.10 -3.62 1.20
CA ALA A 221 24.15 -2.69 0.81
C ALA A 221 24.69 -3.14 -0.56
N ASP A 222 24.27 -2.43 -1.60
CA ASP A 222 24.55 -2.57 -3.04
C ASP A 222 25.77 -3.46 -3.35
N ARG A 223 25.59 -4.79 -3.32
CA ARG A 223 26.60 -5.74 -3.79
C ARG A 223 26.45 -5.86 -5.29
N GLY A 224 26.95 -4.85 -6.00
CA GLY A 224 27.32 -4.87 -7.42
C GLY A 224 26.45 -5.67 -8.40
N HIS A 225 25.70 -4.93 -9.22
CA HIS A 225 25.43 -5.19 -10.65
C HIS A 225 24.15 -5.94 -11.09
N PHE A 226 23.19 -6.25 -10.21
CA PHE A 226 21.87 -6.70 -10.68
C PHE A 226 20.73 -5.82 -10.13
N HIS A 227 20.12 -5.02 -11.02
CA HIS A 227 19.00 -4.13 -10.70
C HIS A 227 17.79 -4.86 -10.08
N ALA A 228 17.59 -6.16 -10.38
CA ALA A 228 16.48 -6.94 -9.84
C ALA A 228 16.62 -7.29 -8.35
N GLU A 229 17.81 -7.17 -7.75
CA GLU A 229 18.04 -7.51 -6.34
C GLU A 229 17.81 -6.33 -5.39
N ARG A 230 17.61 -5.11 -5.94
CA ARG A 230 17.47 -3.87 -5.15
C ARG A 230 16.18 -3.78 -4.33
N ASP A 231 15.19 -4.60 -4.64
CA ASP A 231 13.89 -4.61 -3.95
C ASP A 231 13.84 -5.56 -2.76
N ILE A 232 14.82 -6.44 -2.59
CA ILE A 232 14.79 -7.44 -1.52
C ILE A 232 15.35 -6.82 -0.24
N VAL A 233 14.54 -6.85 0.82
CA VAL A 233 14.90 -6.47 2.18
C VAL A 233 14.96 -7.73 3.04
N GLN A 234 16.01 -7.85 3.84
CA GLN A 234 16.13 -8.92 4.82
C GLN A 234 15.69 -8.40 6.18
N VAL A 235 14.68 -9.04 6.77
CA VAL A 235 14.31 -8.81 8.17
C VAL A 235 15.09 -9.79 9.03
N ILE A 236 15.87 -9.27 9.96
CA ILE A 236 16.70 -10.05 10.88
C ILE A 236 16.30 -9.76 12.33
N PRO A 237 16.59 -10.67 13.28
CA PRO A 237 16.38 -10.39 14.69
C PRO A 237 17.28 -9.23 15.13
N LEU A 238 16.74 -8.35 15.97
CA LEU A 238 17.50 -7.26 16.57
C LEU A 238 18.60 -7.87 17.44
N LYS A 239 19.85 -7.53 17.15
CA LYS A 239 20.94 -7.86 18.06
C LYS A 239 20.77 -6.99 19.29
N HIS A 240 20.28 -7.57 20.38
CA HIS A 240 20.39 -6.91 21.67
C HIS A 240 21.88 -6.75 21.95
N HIS A 241 22.41 -5.58 21.64
CA HIS A 241 23.66 -5.14 22.19
C HIS A 241 23.40 -5.10 23.70
N THR A 242 23.81 -6.15 24.40
CA THR A 242 24.14 -6.07 25.82
C THR A 242 25.15 -4.94 25.89
N SER A 243 24.68 -3.72 26.14
CA SER A 243 25.51 -2.54 26.15
C SER A 243 26.63 -2.82 27.15
N PRO A 244 27.89 -2.94 26.72
CA PRO A 244 28.98 -3.33 27.60
C PRO A 244 29.30 -2.24 28.63
N GLU A 245 28.58 -1.10 28.62
CA GLU A 245 28.85 0.05 29.48
C GLU A 245 28.03 0.11 30.78
N MET A 246 27.08 -0.80 31.03
CA MET A 246 26.31 -0.84 32.30
C MET A 246 26.78 -1.89 33.32
N ASP A 247 27.93 -2.52 33.12
CA ASP A 247 28.42 -3.64 33.95
C ASP A 247 29.04 -3.25 35.32
N CYS A 248 28.88 -2.00 35.78
CA CYS A 248 29.69 -1.53 36.91
C CYS A 248 29.11 -1.75 38.33
N LEU A 249 27.84 -2.14 38.55
CA LEU A 249 27.27 -2.04 39.91
C LEU A 249 26.30 -3.13 40.42
N SER A 250 26.06 -4.26 39.74
CA SER A 250 25.14 -5.29 40.26
C SER A 250 25.85 -6.59 40.65
N ILE A 251 25.95 -6.85 41.96
CA ILE A 251 26.67 -7.99 42.59
C ILE A 251 25.78 -9.26 42.69
N GLU A 252 24.62 -9.29 42.04
CA GLU A 252 23.80 -10.50 41.96
C GLU A 252 24.04 -11.19 40.61
N SER A 253 24.58 -12.41 40.68
CA SER A 253 24.87 -13.26 39.53
C SER A 253 23.57 -13.60 38.80
N GLU A 254 23.19 -12.79 37.81
CA GLU A 254 22.14 -13.16 36.87
C GLU A 254 22.51 -14.48 36.17
N PRO A 255 21.53 -15.37 35.92
CA PRO A 255 21.76 -16.60 35.18
C PRO A 255 22.33 -16.25 33.80
N SER A 256 23.50 -16.81 33.48
CA SER A 256 24.14 -16.63 32.18
C SER A 256 23.20 -17.08 31.07
N ILE A 257 22.72 -16.13 30.25
CA ILE A 257 21.91 -16.43 29.06
C ILE A 257 22.76 -17.31 28.14
N THR A 258 22.26 -18.50 27.81
CA THR A 258 22.99 -19.44 26.95
C THR A 258 22.85 -19.04 25.48
N GLN A 259 23.75 -19.51 24.61
CA GLN A 259 23.62 -19.28 23.16
C GLN A 259 22.31 -19.89 22.61
N GLU A 260 21.89 -21.03 23.14
CA GLU A 260 20.63 -21.70 22.75
C GLU A 260 19.41 -20.80 23.06
N ASP A 261 19.43 -20.08 24.19
CA ASP A 261 18.37 -19.12 24.53
C ASP A 261 18.32 -17.94 23.55
N LEU A 262 19.49 -17.44 23.13
CA LEU A 262 19.59 -16.35 22.14
C LEU A 262 19.09 -16.79 20.77
N ASP A 263 19.48 -17.99 20.32
CA ASP A 263 19.05 -18.55 19.04
C ASP A 263 17.53 -18.81 19.03
N TRP A 264 16.98 -19.34 20.13
CA TRP A 264 15.54 -19.52 20.28
C TRP A 264 14.78 -18.20 20.25
N ARG A 265 15.25 -17.16 20.96
CA ARG A 265 14.63 -15.82 20.94
C ARG A 265 14.67 -15.21 19.54
N ALA A 266 15.80 -15.31 18.85
CA ALA A 266 15.96 -14.84 17.48
C ALA A 266 14.95 -15.51 16.53
N GLN A 267 14.80 -16.83 16.63
CA GLN A 267 13.86 -17.58 15.81
C GLN A 267 12.40 -17.25 16.17
N ALA A 268 12.09 -17.08 17.45
CA ALA A 268 10.76 -16.68 17.91
C ALA A 268 10.38 -15.28 17.40
N ALA A 269 11.29 -14.30 17.50
CA ALA A 269 11.09 -12.94 16.99
C ALA A 269 10.82 -12.93 15.48
N LEU A 270 11.61 -13.65 14.69
CA LEU A 270 11.36 -13.78 13.24
C LEU A 270 10.04 -14.48 12.95
N HIS A 271 9.70 -15.55 13.67
CA HIS A 271 8.42 -16.23 13.49
C HIS A 271 7.24 -15.30 13.79
N LEU A 272 7.34 -14.49 14.86
CA LEU A 272 6.36 -13.46 15.17
C LEU A 272 6.27 -12.40 14.07
N ALA A 273 7.40 -11.85 13.62
CA ALA A 273 7.43 -10.88 12.53
C ALA A 273 6.81 -11.45 11.23
N GLY A 274 7.18 -12.67 10.86
CA GLY A 274 6.65 -13.36 9.68
C GLY A 274 5.14 -13.59 9.75
N ARG A 275 4.64 -14.04 10.92
CA ARG A 275 3.21 -14.28 11.16
C ARG A 275 2.42 -12.98 11.25
N ASP A 276 2.89 -12.05 12.07
CA ASP A 276 2.10 -10.90 12.51
C ASP A 276 2.12 -9.74 11.52
N MET A 277 3.19 -9.64 10.71
CA MET A 277 3.25 -8.74 9.56
C MET A 277 2.99 -9.44 8.22
N GLY A 278 2.62 -10.73 8.24
CA GLY A 278 2.31 -11.50 7.04
C GLY A 278 3.42 -11.46 5.97
N LEU A 279 4.70 -11.38 6.38
CA LEU A 279 5.82 -11.17 5.45
C LEU A 279 6.08 -12.37 4.53
N SER A 280 5.65 -13.56 4.96
CA SER A 280 5.77 -14.80 4.19
C SER A 280 4.58 -15.06 3.26
N LEU A 281 3.56 -14.20 3.29
CA LEU A 281 2.38 -14.37 2.45
C LEU A 281 2.66 -13.92 1.01
N LYS A 282 2.10 -14.67 0.06
CA LYS A 282 2.08 -14.25 -1.34
C LYS A 282 0.98 -13.22 -1.51
N TYR A 283 1.36 -11.96 -1.58
CA TYR A 283 0.46 -10.89 -2.00
C TYR A 283 0.26 -10.99 -3.52
N PRO A 284 -0.92 -10.62 -4.04
CA PRO A 284 -1.12 -10.56 -5.49
C PRO A 284 -0.02 -9.69 -6.07
N GLU A 285 0.74 -10.26 -7.03
CA GLU A 285 1.84 -9.57 -7.70
C GLU A 285 1.35 -8.19 -8.10
N THR A 286 1.99 -7.17 -7.54
CA THR A 286 1.67 -5.78 -7.82
C THR A 286 2.26 -5.45 -9.18
N ALA A 287 1.65 -5.99 -10.24
CA ALA A 287 2.02 -5.78 -11.63
C ALA A 287 2.08 -4.29 -12.05
N GLY A 288 1.69 -3.36 -11.17
CA GLY A 288 1.82 -1.92 -11.35
C GLY A 288 3.17 -1.32 -10.94
N PHE A 289 3.98 -1.98 -10.09
CA PHE A 289 5.25 -1.45 -9.59
C PHE A 289 6.50 -2.15 -10.15
N GLU A 290 6.35 -3.31 -10.80
CA GLU A 290 7.50 -3.98 -11.40
C GLU A 290 8.06 -3.15 -12.57
N ALA A 291 9.25 -2.58 -12.33
CA ALA A 291 10.02 -1.76 -13.25
C ALA A 291 10.53 -2.51 -14.50
N THR A 292 10.28 -3.82 -14.59
CA THR A 292 10.75 -4.68 -15.68
C THR A 292 9.84 -4.62 -16.91
N GLY A 293 9.76 -3.43 -17.52
CA GLY A 293 9.55 -3.23 -18.97
C GLY A 293 8.26 -3.74 -19.60
N THR A 294 7.33 -4.32 -18.85
CA THR A 294 6.04 -4.85 -19.35
C THR A 294 4.84 -4.19 -18.70
N ARG A 295 5.06 -3.03 -18.05
CA ARG A 295 3.98 -2.16 -17.63
C ARG A 295 3.13 -1.87 -18.86
N ARG A 296 1.85 -2.22 -18.79
CA ARG A 296 0.94 -2.02 -19.93
C ARG A 296 1.06 -0.55 -20.33
N PRO A 297 1.37 -0.24 -21.59
CA PRO A 297 1.54 1.14 -22.01
C PRO A 297 0.29 1.91 -21.59
N PHE A 298 0.47 2.94 -20.76
CA PHE A 298 -0.60 3.83 -20.28
C PHE A 298 -1.23 4.65 -21.42
N VAL A 299 -0.91 4.31 -22.67
CA VAL A 299 -1.46 4.91 -23.87
C VAL A 299 -2.95 4.61 -23.92
N ASN A 300 -3.72 5.47 -23.25
CA ASN A 300 -5.15 5.50 -23.36
C ASN A 300 -5.46 5.68 -24.85
N PRO A 301 -6.12 4.70 -25.50
CA PRO A 301 -6.31 4.69 -26.95
C PRO A 301 -7.08 5.92 -27.46
N LYS A 302 -7.69 6.69 -26.55
CA LYS A 302 -8.32 7.97 -26.87
C LYS A 302 -7.32 9.05 -27.32
N PHE A 303 -6.07 9.02 -26.84
CA PHE A 303 -5.04 9.99 -27.26
C PHE A 303 -4.38 9.60 -28.58
N THR A 304 -4.09 8.31 -28.79
CA THR A 304 -3.53 7.83 -30.07
C THR A 304 -4.52 7.86 -31.23
N ARG A 305 -5.84 7.80 -30.97
CA ARG A 305 -6.86 7.91 -32.03
C ARG A 305 -6.86 9.23 -32.78
N ARG A 306 -6.24 10.30 -32.27
CA ARG A 306 -6.13 11.58 -33.00
C ARG A 306 -4.86 11.74 -33.84
N LEU A 307 -3.91 10.82 -33.75
CA LEU A 307 -2.72 10.79 -34.62
C LEU A 307 -2.96 9.99 -35.91
N CYS A 308 -4.14 9.37 -36.06
CA CYS A 308 -4.60 8.93 -37.36
C CYS A 308 -4.88 10.17 -38.22
N TRP A 309 -3.96 10.46 -39.13
CA TRP A 309 -4.20 11.27 -40.34
C TRP A 309 -5.60 10.97 -40.88
N PRO A 310 -6.33 11.98 -41.40
CA PRO A 310 -7.72 11.83 -41.82
C PRO A 310 -7.82 10.82 -42.95
N THR A 311 -8.01 9.55 -42.60
CA THR A 311 -8.43 8.52 -43.53
C THR A 311 -9.94 8.55 -43.47
N VAL A 312 -10.50 9.15 -44.51
CA VAL A 312 -11.93 9.19 -44.80
C VAL A 312 -12.41 7.76 -44.99
N SER A 313 -12.84 7.13 -43.90
CA SER A 313 -13.62 5.89 -43.97
C SER A 313 -14.73 5.96 -42.94
N HIS A 314 -15.87 6.42 -43.41
CA HIS A 314 -17.16 6.29 -42.76
C HIS A 314 -17.48 4.80 -42.55
N SER A 315 -17.28 4.28 -41.33
CA SER A 315 -18.02 3.12 -40.87
C SER A 315 -18.77 3.47 -39.60
N LYS A 316 -20.09 3.59 -39.75
CA LYS A 316 -21.04 3.75 -38.66
C LYS A 316 -21.18 2.39 -37.95
N TYR A 317 -20.55 2.24 -36.79
CA TYR A 317 -20.92 1.21 -35.82
C TYR A 317 -21.33 1.87 -34.50
N PRO A 318 -22.63 1.83 -34.14
CA PRO A 318 -23.10 2.31 -32.84
C PRO A 318 -22.94 1.17 -31.82
N GLY A 319 -21.73 1.01 -31.28
CA GLY A 319 -21.46 0.11 -30.17
C GLY A 319 -21.18 0.91 -28.89
N SER A 320 -22.21 1.09 -28.07
CA SER A 320 -22.18 1.86 -26.83
C SER A 320 -21.27 1.20 -25.79
N SER A 321 -20.11 1.82 -25.53
CA SER A 321 -19.16 1.43 -24.47
C SER A 321 -19.75 1.48 -23.04
N LYS A 322 -20.98 1.98 -22.86
CA LYS A 322 -21.64 2.08 -21.56
C LYS A 322 -22.06 0.71 -21.02
N ASP A 323 -22.36 -0.25 -21.91
CA ASP A 323 -22.91 -1.55 -21.54
C ASP A 323 -21.87 -2.46 -20.84
N MET A 324 -20.57 -2.21 -21.04
CA MET A 324 -19.49 -3.03 -20.45
C MET A 324 -19.18 -2.69 -19.00
N MET A 325 -19.33 -1.42 -18.60
CA MET A 325 -19.13 -0.98 -17.20
C MET A 325 -20.28 -1.47 -16.31
N ASP A 326 -21.52 -1.47 -16.84
CA ASP A 326 -22.70 -1.96 -16.11
C ASP A 326 -22.63 -3.47 -15.87
N ALA A 327 -22.05 -4.23 -16.81
CA ALA A 327 -21.85 -5.68 -16.66
C ALA A 327 -20.86 -6.04 -15.52
N LEU A 328 -19.77 -5.28 -15.36
CA LEU A 328 -18.79 -5.49 -14.27
C LEU A 328 -19.38 -5.14 -12.90
N GLY A 329 -20.19 -4.08 -12.82
CA GLY A 329 -20.91 -3.73 -11.58
C GLY A 329 -21.87 -4.84 -11.15
N MET A 330 -22.63 -5.39 -12.10
CA MET A 330 -23.58 -6.47 -11.85
C MET A 330 -22.89 -7.75 -11.37
N LEU A 331 -21.75 -8.12 -11.97
CA LEU A 331 -20.98 -9.30 -11.57
C LEU A 331 -20.48 -9.19 -10.12
N ARG A 332 -20.08 -7.98 -9.70
CA ARG A 332 -19.63 -7.72 -8.32
C ARG A 332 -20.77 -7.83 -7.30
N THR A 333 -21.98 -7.41 -7.67
CA THR A 333 -23.17 -7.59 -6.82
C THR A 333 -23.63 -9.05 -6.74
N LEU A 334 -23.51 -9.82 -7.83
CA LEU A 334 -23.88 -11.23 -7.82
C LEU A 334 -22.90 -12.07 -7.00
N THR A 335 -21.61 -11.76 -7.06
CA THR A 335 -20.58 -12.44 -6.25
C THR A 335 -20.73 -12.17 -4.76
N SER A 336 -21.09 -10.94 -4.35
CA SER A 336 -21.37 -10.65 -2.94
C SER A 336 -22.65 -11.35 -2.46
N LEU A 337 -23.70 -11.39 -3.27
CA LEU A 337 -24.95 -12.08 -2.95
C LEU A 337 -24.74 -13.59 -2.81
N ALA A 338 -24.00 -14.20 -3.73
CA ALA A 338 -23.63 -15.62 -3.67
C ALA A 338 -22.79 -15.94 -2.42
N GLY A 339 -21.84 -15.06 -2.07
CA GLY A 339 -21.07 -15.18 -0.83
C GLY A 339 -21.95 -15.12 0.43
N ALA A 340 -22.93 -14.24 0.46
CA ALA A 340 -23.91 -14.18 1.55
C ALA A 340 -24.78 -15.45 1.61
N CYS A 341 -25.25 -15.95 0.45
CA CYS A 341 -26.06 -17.17 0.38
C CYS A 341 -25.31 -18.45 0.79
N LEU A 342 -23.98 -18.49 0.64
CA LEU A 342 -23.16 -19.62 1.08
C LEU A 342 -22.74 -19.53 2.55
N THR A 343 -22.59 -18.33 3.10
CA THR A 343 -22.20 -18.14 4.50
C THR A 343 -23.39 -18.24 5.47
N LEU A 344 -24.61 -17.93 5.03
CA LEU A 344 -25.83 -18.01 5.84
C LEU A 344 -26.17 -19.43 6.34
N PRO A 345 -26.13 -20.48 5.49
CA PRO A 345 -26.39 -21.85 5.93
C PRO A 345 -25.34 -22.35 6.91
N ILE A 346 -24.06 -21.99 6.69
CA ILE A 346 -22.95 -22.40 7.55
C ILE A 346 -23.06 -21.73 8.92
N THR A 347 -23.35 -20.43 8.96
CA THR A 347 -23.55 -19.69 10.22
C THR A 347 -24.80 -20.13 10.97
N CYS A 348 -25.88 -20.47 10.26
CA CYS A 348 -27.08 -21.04 10.88
C CYS A 348 -26.79 -22.44 11.45
N ALA A 349 -26.07 -23.29 10.70
CA ALA A 349 -25.69 -24.62 11.14
C ALA A 349 -24.77 -24.57 12.38
N THR A 350 -23.76 -23.69 12.40
CA THR A 350 -22.89 -23.52 13.58
C THR A 350 -23.66 -23.02 14.77
N LEU A 351 -24.57 -22.05 14.60
CA LEU A 351 -25.40 -21.52 15.69
C LEU A 351 -26.31 -22.61 16.28
N VAL A 352 -26.96 -23.42 15.43
CA VAL A 352 -27.76 -24.58 15.86
C VAL A 352 -26.90 -25.60 16.62
N LEU A 353 -25.70 -25.92 16.11
CA LEU A 353 -24.78 -26.84 16.78
C LEU A 353 -24.33 -26.30 18.14
N THR A 354 -24.07 -25.00 18.23
CA THR A 354 -23.66 -24.34 19.48
C THR A 354 -24.78 -24.41 20.51
N ILE A 355 -26.03 -24.13 20.11
CA ILE A 355 -27.21 -24.26 20.98
C ILE A 355 -27.39 -25.72 21.41
N LEU A 356 -27.32 -26.67 20.47
CA LEU A 356 -27.47 -28.09 20.78
C LEU A 356 -26.41 -28.56 21.78
N CYS A 357 -25.13 -28.21 21.57
CA CYS A 357 -24.05 -28.53 22.51
C CYS A 357 -24.25 -27.90 23.89
N PHE A 358 -24.78 -26.67 23.96
CA PHE A 358 -25.01 -25.97 25.22
C PHE A 358 -26.18 -26.56 26.02
N TYR A 359 -27.25 -27.00 25.34
CA TYR A 359 -28.43 -27.57 25.97
C TYR A 359 -28.38 -29.10 26.14
N SER A 360 -27.52 -29.80 25.40
CA SER A 360 -27.29 -31.22 25.60
C SER A 360 -26.39 -31.43 26.83
N LYS A 361 -26.99 -31.63 28.00
CA LYS A 361 -26.29 -32.05 29.25
C LYS A 361 -25.62 -33.44 29.15
N ARG A 362 -25.57 -34.06 27.97
CA ARG A 362 -24.96 -35.38 27.75
C ARG A 362 -23.88 -35.26 26.67
N PRO A 363 -22.68 -35.80 26.89
CA PRO A 363 -21.63 -35.79 25.88
C PRO A 363 -22.09 -36.57 24.64
N LEU A 364 -22.14 -35.90 23.49
CA LEU A 364 -22.39 -36.52 22.20
C LEU A 364 -21.23 -37.47 21.89
N ARG A 365 -21.46 -38.79 22.02
CA ARG A 365 -20.58 -39.81 21.43
C ARG A 365 -20.87 -39.88 19.94
N ILE A 366 -19.98 -39.30 19.15
CA ILE A 366 -19.95 -39.50 17.69
C ILE A 366 -19.27 -40.86 17.46
N PHE A 367 -19.98 -41.79 16.83
CA PHE A 367 -19.48 -43.12 16.45
C PHE A 367 -18.96 -43.11 15.01
#